data_AF-K9RXQ4-F1
#
_entry.id   AF-K9RXQ4-F1
#
_cell.length_a   1.000
_cell.length_b   1.000
_cell.length_c   1.000
_cell.angle_alpha   90.00
_cell.angle_beta   90.00
_cell.angle_gamma   90.00
#
_symmetry.space_group_name_H-M   'P 1'
#
loop_
_entity.id
_entity.type
_entity.pdbx_description
1 polymer ?
#
loop_
_entity_poly.entity_id
_entity_poly.type
_entity_poly.pdbx_seq_one_letter_code
_entity_poly.pdbx_strand_id
1 'polypeptide(L)'
;MPQREFCLLLGVSQSAIQMWESGGSLPSLENLARVAAFRNETTEALVAYLFARPLESQAATVMDQVDQMSMLELSELTKAISHRMLALLSK
;
A
#
# COMPACT_ATOMS: atom_id res chain seq x y z
N MET A 1 -1.40 -8.76 15.33
CA MET A 1 -2.45 -8.08 16.12
C MET A 1 -3.80 -8.66 15.72
N PRO A 2 -4.60 -9.18 16.66
CA PRO A 2 -5.99 -9.57 16.41
C PRO A 2 -6.86 -8.34 16.10
N GLN A 3 -7.89 -8.50 15.25
CA GLN A 3 -8.77 -7.39 14.82
C GLN A 3 -9.41 -6.66 16.01
N ARG A 4 -9.78 -7.37 17.08
CA ARG A 4 -10.30 -6.76 18.32
C ARG A 4 -9.32 -5.80 18.97
N GLU A 5 -8.04 -6.17 19.03
CA GLU A 5 -6.99 -5.31 19.59
C GLU A 5 -6.79 -4.06 18.70
N PHE A 6 -6.85 -4.25 17.38
CA PHE A 6 -6.79 -3.15 16.41
C PHE A 6 -7.96 -2.17 16.54
N CYS A 7 -9.17 -2.67 16.76
CA CYS A 7 -10.37 -1.86 16.98
C CYS A 7 -10.23 -0.97 18.22
N LEU A 8 -9.73 -1.54 19.32
CA LEU A 8 -9.48 -0.80 20.55
C LEU A 8 -8.42 0.27 20.35
N LEU A 9 -7.35 -0.05 19.63
CA LEU A 9 -6.27 0.88 19.34
C LEU A 9 -6.73 2.07 18.48
N LEU A 10 -7.59 1.82 17.48
CA LEU A 10 -8.16 2.87 16.65
C LEU A 10 -9.30 3.64 17.34
N GLY A 11 -9.88 3.12 18.42
CA GLY A 11 -11.09 3.67 19.02
C GLY A 11 -12.33 3.52 18.12
N VAL A 12 -12.38 2.47 17.31
CA VAL A 12 -13.44 2.18 16.33
C VAL A 12 -14.13 0.87 16.68
N SER A 13 -15.44 0.77 16.47
CA SER A 13 -16.17 -0.47 16.73
C SER A 13 -15.75 -1.59 15.77
N GLN A 14 -15.78 -2.83 16.27
CA GLN A 14 -15.42 -4.00 15.46
C GLN A 14 -16.34 -4.17 14.24
N SER A 15 -17.62 -3.85 14.38
CA SER A 15 -18.57 -3.88 13.27
C SER A 15 -18.23 -2.87 12.17
N ALA A 16 -17.77 -1.66 12.52
CA ALA A 16 -17.37 -0.67 11.52
C ALA A 16 -16.12 -1.13 10.74
N ILE A 17 -15.09 -1.64 11.44
CA ILE A 17 -13.90 -2.21 10.80
C ILE A 17 -14.28 -3.36 9.85
N GLN A 18 -15.13 -4.27 10.30
CA GLN A 18 -15.59 -5.40 9.50
C GLN A 18 -16.35 -4.94 8.24
N MET A 19 -17.17 -3.89 8.35
CA MET A 19 -17.87 -3.30 7.21
C MET A 19 -16.92 -2.65 6.20
N TRP A 20 -15.80 -2.08 6.65
CA TRP A 20 -14.78 -1.50 5.75
C TRP A 20 -13.98 -2.60 5.05
N GLU A 21 -13.54 -3.62 5.80
CA GLU A 21 -12.75 -4.73 5.25
C GLU A 21 -13.54 -5.57 4.25
N SER A 22 -14.84 -5.72 4.45
CA SER A 22 -15.74 -6.44 3.53
C SER A 22 -16.26 -5.58 2.37
N GLY A 23 -15.94 -4.27 2.35
CA GLY A 23 -16.43 -3.34 1.33
C GLY A 23 -17.90 -2.94 1.47
N GLY A 24 -18.56 -3.28 2.58
CA GLY A 24 -19.95 -2.92 2.84
C GLY A 24 -20.17 -1.42 3.12
N SER A 25 -19.12 -0.70 3.55
CA SER A 25 -19.14 0.77 3.68
C SER A 25 -17.73 1.36 3.62
N LEU A 26 -17.62 2.67 3.39
CA LEU A 26 -16.36 3.40 3.49
C LEU A 26 -16.19 4.05 4.88
N PRO A 27 -14.95 4.18 5.39
CA PRO A 27 -14.69 4.94 6.60
C PRO A 27 -15.03 6.42 6.41
N SER A 28 -15.57 7.07 7.45
CA SER A 28 -15.71 8.52 7.50
C SER A 28 -14.34 9.21 7.55
N LEU A 29 -14.27 10.52 7.25
CA LEU A 29 -13.03 11.28 7.34
C LEU A 29 -12.40 11.22 8.73
N GLU A 30 -13.21 11.27 9.79
CA GLU A 30 -12.75 11.13 11.18
C GLU A 30 -12.09 9.77 11.44
N ASN A 31 -12.65 8.70 10.86
CA ASN A 31 -12.08 7.36 10.95
C ASN A 31 -10.84 7.18 10.09
N LEU A 32 -10.77 7.82 8.92
CA LEU A 32 -9.54 7.91 8.14
C LEU A 32 -8.44 8.62 8.92
N ALA A 33 -8.76 9.69 9.65
CA ALA A 33 -7.81 10.39 10.51
C ALA A 33 -7.27 9.49 11.64
N ARG A 34 -8.13 8.67 12.25
CA ARG A 34 -7.69 7.65 13.25
C ARG A 34 -6.73 6.64 12.65
N VAL A 35 -7.04 6.14 11.44
CA VAL A 35 -6.18 5.18 10.73
C VAL A 35 -4.85 5.82 10.33
N ALA A 36 -4.86 7.07 9.88
CA ALA A 36 -3.64 7.82 9.54
C ALA A 36 -2.76 8.05 10.77
N ALA A 37 -3.37 8.45 11.91
CA ALA A 37 -2.67 8.61 13.18
C ALA A 37 -2.00 7.31 13.64
N PHE A 38 -2.69 6.16 13.52
CA PHE A 38 -2.08 4.85 13.80
C PHE A 38 -0.87 4.56 12.91
N ARG A 39 -0.89 5.01 11.66
CA ARG A 39 0.19 4.84 10.68
C ARG A 39 1.30 5.89 10.82
N ASN A 40 1.19 6.82 11.77
CA ASN A 40 2.08 7.97 11.92
C ASN A 40 2.19 8.83 10.64
N GLU A 41 1.10 8.98 9.91
CA GLU A 41 1.00 9.80 8.70
C GLU A 41 -0.19 10.78 8.79
N THR A 42 -0.27 11.75 7.88
CA THR A 42 -1.41 12.67 7.83
C THR A 42 -2.60 12.03 7.11
N THR A 43 -3.80 12.50 7.41
CA THR A 43 -5.03 12.05 6.72
C THR A 43 -4.93 12.27 5.22
N GLU A 44 -4.34 13.37 4.78
CA GLU A 44 -4.13 13.70 3.36
C GLU A 44 -3.17 12.71 2.70
N ALA A 45 -2.08 12.32 3.37
CA ALA A 45 -1.15 11.33 2.87
C ALA A 45 -1.81 9.94 2.74
N LEU A 46 -2.61 9.54 3.72
CA LEU A 46 -3.39 8.30 3.66
C LEU A 46 -4.39 8.32 2.51
N VAL A 47 -5.15 9.41 2.37
CA VAL A 47 -6.13 9.59 1.29
C VAL A 47 -5.42 9.55 -0.07
N ALA A 48 -4.34 10.33 -0.24
CA ALA A 48 -3.55 10.30 -1.46
C ALA A 48 -3.07 8.89 -1.77
N TYR A 49 -2.58 8.13 -0.78
CA TYR A 49 -2.17 6.73 -0.98
C TYR A 49 -3.33 5.80 -1.39
N LEU A 50 -4.52 5.98 -0.81
CA LEU A 50 -5.71 5.17 -1.15
C LEU A 50 -6.22 5.47 -2.57
N PHE A 51 -6.10 6.72 -3.03
CA PHE A 51 -6.57 7.14 -4.36
C PHE A 51 -5.49 7.12 -5.45
N ALA A 52 -4.20 7.18 -5.07
CA ALA A 52 -3.05 7.08 -5.99
C ALA A 52 -2.61 5.63 -6.22
N ARG A 53 -3.20 4.66 -5.52
CA ARG A 53 -3.14 3.25 -5.94
C ARG A 53 -4.33 2.96 -6.86
N PRO A 54 -4.12 2.73 -8.15
CA PRO A 54 -5.05 1.90 -8.89
C PRO A 54 -5.15 0.54 -8.17
N LEU A 55 -6.31 -0.10 -8.19
CA LEU A 55 -6.47 -1.53 -7.87
C LEU A 55 -5.78 -2.42 -8.93
N GLU A 56 -4.67 -1.97 -9.50
CA GLU A 56 -3.92 -2.68 -10.52
C GLU A 56 -2.81 -3.48 -9.86
N SER A 57 -2.52 -4.63 -10.47
CA SER A 57 -1.42 -5.48 -10.02
C SER A 57 -0.13 -4.64 -9.94
N GLN A 58 0.69 -4.88 -8.92
CA GLN A 58 1.99 -4.22 -8.78
C GLN A 58 2.85 -4.34 -10.05
N ALA A 59 2.62 -5.36 -10.89
CA ALA A 59 3.25 -5.52 -12.18
C ALA A 59 2.89 -4.42 -13.20
N ALA A 60 1.64 -3.95 -13.23
CA ALA A 60 1.23 -2.84 -14.09
C ALA A 60 1.90 -1.53 -13.66
N THR A 61 1.94 -1.28 -12.34
CA THR A 61 2.62 -0.11 -11.76
C THR A 61 4.14 -0.12 -12.01
N VAL A 62 4.78 -1.30 -12.06
CA VAL A 62 6.20 -1.41 -12.39
C VAL A 62 6.47 -1.03 -13.84
N MET A 63 5.59 -1.39 -14.78
CA MET A 63 5.77 -1.03 -16.20
C MET A 63 5.65 0.47 -16.42
N ASP A 64 4.63 1.11 -15.85
CA ASP A 64 4.47 2.58 -15.95
C ASP A 64 5.67 3.33 -15.36
N GLN A 65 6.27 2.80 -14.30
CA GLN A 65 7.48 3.36 -13.71
C GLN A 65 8.69 3.20 -14.63
N VAL A 66 8.87 2.01 -15.22
CA VAL A 66 9.96 1.71 -16.16
C VAL A 66 9.90 2.65 -17.38
N ASP A 67 8.70 2.96 -17.87
CA ASP A 67 8.51 3.85 -19.03
C ASP A 67 8.97 5.30 -18.78
N GLN A 68 9.02 5.73 -17.51
CA GLN A 68 9.42 7.09 -17.13
C GLN A 68 10.86 7.19 -16.62
N MET A 69 11.60 6.07 -16.55
CA MET A 69 12.97 6.06 -16.00
C MET A 69 13.98 6.67 -16.98
N SER A 70 14.99 7.32 -16.41
CA SER A 70 16.19 7.70 -17.16
C SER A 70 17.03 6.46 -17.54
N MET A 71 17.89 6.61 -18.55
CA MET A 71 18.82 5.53 -18.95
C MET A 71 19.73 5.03 -17.81
N LEU A 72 20.07 5.90 -16.85
CA LEU A 72 20.86 5.53 -15.68
C LEU A 72 20.05 4.62 -14.75
N GLU A 73 18.82 4.99 -14.44
CA GLU A 73 17.91 4.22 -13.59
C GLU A 73 17.55 2.87 -14.22
N LEU A 74 17.31 2.84 -15.53
CA LEU A 74 17.09 1.60 -16.28
C LEU A 74 18.30 0.66 -16.21
N SER A 75 19.52 1.20 -16.25
CA SER A 75 20.74 0.39 -16.13
C SER A 75 20.87 -0.27 -14.76
N GLU A 76 20.64 0.49 -13.68
CA GLU A 76 20.68 -0.05 -12.33
C GLU A 76 19.56 -1.08 -12.08
N LEU A 77 18.35 -0.84 -12.60
CA LEU A 77 17.25 -1.79 -12.54
C LEU A 77 17.61 -3.10 -13.26
N THR A 78 18.15 -3.01 -14.49
CA THR A 78 18.56 -4.18 -15.28
C THR A 78 19.60 -5.03 -14.56
N LYS A 79 20.56 -4.38 -13.91
CA LYS A 79 21.60 -5.03 -13.10
C LYS A 79 21.01 -5.72 -11.89
N ALA A 80 20.08 -5.08 -11.17
CA ALA A 80 19.40 -5.68 -10.02
C ALA A 80 18.57 -6.91 -10.42
N ILE A 81 17.82 -6.84 -11.52
CA ILE A 81 17.04 -7.96 -12.07
C ILE A 81 17.98 -9.11 -12.44
N SER A 82 19.07 -8.81 -13.17
CA SER A 82 20.06 -9.81 -13.57
C SER A 82 20.68 -10.52 -12.37
N HIS A 83 21.06 -9.76 -11.34
CA HIS A 83 21.58 -10.32 -10.08
C HIS A 83 20.56 -11.25 -9.41
N ARG A 84 19.28 -10.85 -9.38
CA ARG A 84 18.21 -11.65 -8.80
C ARG A 84 17.95 -12.94 -9.57
N MET A 85 17.95 -12.89 -10.90
CA MET A 85 17.76 -14.08 -11.74
C MET A 85 18.89 -15.09 -11.54
N LEU A 86 20.15 -14.63 -11.51
CA LEU A 86 21.30 -15.49 -11.22
C LEU A 86 21.16 -16.20 -9.87
N ALA A 87 20.77 -15.47 -8.82
CA ALA A 87 20.57 -16.02 -7.48
C ALA A 87 19.41 -17.03 -7.37
N LEU A 88 18.46 -17.00 -8.31
CA LEU A 88 17.36 -17.96 -8.39
C LEU A 88 17.75 -19.22 -9.17
N LEU A 89 18.58 -19.09 -10.20
CA LEU A 89 19.08 -20.22 -11.00
C LEU A 89 20.18 -21.02 -10.29
N SER A 90 20.83 -20.44 -9.28
CA SER A 90 21.85 -21.10 -8.47
C SER A 90 21.29 -21.91 -7.28
N LYS A 91 19.96 -22.10 -7.22
CA LYS A 91 19.27 -22.94 -6.21
C LYS A 91 18.70 -24.18 -6.86
#